data_AF-M2PPT2-F1
#
_entry.id   AF-M2PPT2-F1
#
_cell.length_a   1.000
_cell.length_b   1.000
_cell.length_c   1.000
_cell.angle_alpha   90.00
_cell.angle_beta   90.00
_cell.angle_gamma   90.00
#
_symmetry.space_group_name_H-M   'P 1'
#
loop_
_entity.id
_entity.type
_entity.pdbx_description
1 polymer ?
#
loop_
_entity_poly.entity_id
_entity_poly.type
_entity_poly.pdbx_seq_one_letter_code
_entity_poly.pdbx_strand_id
1 'polypeptide(L)'
;MKKVLKNIVPSLIIALIIFNLFGLIMDVVNKDGLNMQKYQYTKMLIGCLCIGIGFGLPAIIYDVESIPLSIKTIVHMGIGISTYIIVSIIVGWLPININIYGIIAIVIGQFLISFFIWYLFMRYHRTLVKKMNERIKELNK
;
A
#
# COMPACT_ATOMS: atom_id res chain seq x y z
N MET A 1 -13.86 11.31 -11.96
CA MET A 1 -14.29 10.03 -11.34
C MET A 1 -13.54 8.80 -11.88
N LYS A 2 -13.56 8.53 -13.20
CA LYS A 2 -12.89 7.32 -13.79
C LYS A 2 -11.40 7.18 -13.42
N LYS A 3 -10.63 8.27 -13.45
CA LYS A 3 -9.19 8.27 -13.08
C LYS A 3 -8.92 7.97 -11.60
N VAL A 4 -9.68 8.58 -10.71
CA VAL A 4 -9.57 8.36 -9.25
C VAL A 4 -9.86 6.89 -8.92
N LEU A 5 -10.94 6.34 -9.49
CA LEU A 5 -11.31 4.94 -9.27
C LEU A 5 -10.25 3.96 -9.79
N LYS A 6 -9.60 4.29 -10.92
CA LYS A 6 -8.51 3.49 -11.51
C LYS A 6 -7.31 3.35 -10.57
N ASN A 7 -7.07 4.30 -9.68
CA ASN A 7 -5.94 4.26 -8.73
C ASN A 7 -6.33 3.62 -7.39
N ILE A 8 -7.56 3.89 -6.92
CA ILE A 8 -8.06 3.34 -5.66
C ILE A 8 -8.29 1.82 -5.75
N VAL A 9 -8.89 1.33 -6.84
CA VAL A 9 -9.27 -0.09 -6.95
C VAL A 9 -8.05 -1.03 -6.83
N PRO A 10 -6.95 -0.84 -7.58
CA PRO A 10 -5.76 -1.68 -7.40
C PRO A 10 -5.17 -1.56 -5.98
N SER A 11 -5.17 -0.37 -5.41
CA SER A 11 -4.64 -0.13 -4.06
C SER A 11 -5.45 -0.85 -2.98
N LEU A 12 -6.78 -0.85 -3.10
CA LEU A 12 -7.67 -1.64 -2.25
C LEU A 12 -7.43 -3.14 -2.38
N ILE A 13 -7.30 -3.64 -3.63
CA ILE A 13 -7.05 -5.05 -3.88
C ILE A 13 -5.73 -5.49 -3.22
N ILE A 14 -4.66 -4.72 -3.39
CA ILE A 14 -3.35 -5.03 -2.81
C ILE A 14 -3.40 -4.99 -1.29
N ALA A 15 -4.04 -3.96 -0.70
CA ALA A 15 -4.19 -3.87 0.75
C ALA A 15 -4.94 -5.07 1.32
N LEU A 16 -6.03 -5.50 0.67
CA LEU A 16 -6.80 -6.67 1.08
C LEU A 16 -6.03 -7.97 0.89
N ILE A 17 -5.28 -8.13 -0.21
CA ILE A 17 -4.43 -9.31 -0.43
C ILE A 17 -3.37 -9.41 0.68
N ILE A 18 -2.65 -8.32 0.97
CA ILE A 18 -1.62 -8.30 2.01
C ILE A 18 -2.22 -8.62 3.38
N PHE A 19 -3.38 -8.03 3.70
CA PHE A 19 -4.08 -8.29 4.94
C PHE A 19 -4.47 -9.76 5.10
N ASN A 20 -5.05 -10.37 4.06
CA ASN A 20 -5.45 -11.78 4.11
C ASN A 20 -4.24 -12.72 4.16
N LEU A 21 -3.17 -12.42 3.42
CA LEU A 21 -1.92 -13.20 3.47
C LEU A 21 -1.29 -13.13 4.86
N PHE A 22 -1.24 -11.94 5.46
CA PHE A 22 -0.73 -11.77 6.82
C PHE A 22 -1.61 -12.52 7.82
N GLY A 23 -2.94 -12.41 7.71
CA GLY A 23 -3.88 -13.15 8.53
C GLY A 23 -3.70 -14.66 8.44
N LEU A 24 -3.51 -15.19 7.23
CA LEU A 24 -3.24 -16.62 7.00
C LEU A 24 -1.92 -17.07 7.62
N ILE A 25 -0.85 -16.27 7.49
CA ILE A 25 0.43 -16.59 8.13
C ILE A 25 0.27 -16.64 9.65
N MET A 26 -0.42 -15.66 10.25
CA MET A 26 -0.64 -15.60 11.69
C MET A 26 -1.50 -16.77 12.19
N ASP A 27 -2.51 -17.17 11.42
CA ASP A 27 -3.35 -18.34 11.71
C ASP A 27 -2.52 -19.63 11.79
N VAL A 28 -1.67 -19.87 10.78
CA VAL A 28 -0.79 -21.05 10.71
C VAL A 28 0.28 -21.05 11.81
N VAL A 29 0.87 -19.89 12.11
CA VAL A 29 1.94 -19.76 13.12
C VAL A 29 1.41 -19.94 14.54
N ASN A 30 0.24 -19.37 14.85
CA ASN A 30 -0.30 -19.40 16.20
C ASN A 30 -0.92 -20.76 16.56
N LYS A 31 -1.26 -21.62 15.58
CA LYS A 31 -1.82 -22.98 15.75
C LYS A 31 -3.17 -23.08 16.49
N ASP A 32 -3.61 -22.02 17.16
CA ASP A 32 -4.87 -21.91 17.91
C ASP A 32 -5.96 -21.15 17.12
N GLY A 33 -5.71 -20.85 15.83
CA GLY A 33 -6.59 -20.07 14.99
C GLY A 33 -6.56 -18.56 15.27
N LEU A 34 -7.36 -17.79 14.53
CA LEU A 34 -7.53 -16.35 14.76
C LEU A 34 -8.55 -16.07 15.88
N ASN A 35 -8.08 -16.00 17.13
CA ASN A 35 -8.93 -15.63 18.28
C ASN A 35 -9.17 -14.11 18.32
N MET A 36 -10.16 -13.64 17.55
CA MET A 36 -10.53 -12.23 17.46
C MET A 36 -11.64 -11.88 18.45
N GLN A 37 -11.43 -10.85 19.27
CA GLN A 37 -12.46 -10.35 20.17
C GLN A 37 -13.44 -9.40 19.45
N LYS A 38 -14.63 -9.23 20.02
CA LYS A 38 -15.72 -8.31 19.62
C LYS A 38 -15.38 -7.29 18.51
N TYR A 39 -15.86 -7.56 17.28
CA TYR A 39 -15.71 -6.71 16.07
C TYR A 39 -14.27 -6.37 15.64
N GLN A 40 -13.25 -7.05 16.16
CA GLN A 40 -11.86 -6.79 15.79
C GLN A 40 -11.60 -7.02 14.30
N TYR A 41 -12.16 -8.09 13.72
CA TYR A 41 -12.11 -8.32 12.27
C TYR A 41 -12.68 -7.14 11.47
N THR A 42 -13.86 -6.64 11.86
CA THR A 42 -14.52 -5.51 11.20
C THR A 42 -13.65 -4.26 11.27
N LYS A 43 -13.05 -3.96 12.42
CA LYS A 43 -12.11 -2.84 12.58
C LYS A 43 -10.89 -2.99 11.67
N MET A 44 -10.31 -4.19 11.61
CA MET A 44 -9.16 -4.50 10.75
C MET A 44 -9.49 -4.35 9.27
N LEU A 45 -10.65 -4.85 8.83
CA LEU A 45 -11.10 -4.73 7.45
C LEU A 45 -11.31 -3.26 7.06
N ILE A 46 -12.01 -2.47 7.88
CA ILE A 46 -12.19 -1.04 7.64
C ILE A 46 -10.84 -0.33 7.58
N GLY A 47 -9.91 -0.67 8.49
CA GLY A 47 -8.55 -0.15 8.46
C GLY A 47 -7.83 -0.43 7.14
N CYS A 48 -7.93 -1.65 6.62
CA CYS A 48 -7.36 -2.02 5.33
C CYS A 48 -7.94 -1.20 4.17
N LEU A 49 -9.25 -0.96 4.18
CA LEU A 49 -9.89 -0.11 3.18
C LEU A 49 -9.39 1.34 3.28
N CYS A 50 -9.28 1.89 4.49
CA CYS A 50 -8.73 3.22 4.72
C CYS A 50 -7.28 3.33 4.20
N ILE A 51 -6.45 2.32 4.43
CA ILE A 51 -5.07 2.27 3.94
C ILE A 51 -5.03 2.20 2.41
N GLY A 52 -5.83 1.32 1.80
CA GLY A 52 -5.90 1.22 0.35
C GLY A 52 -6.36 2.53 -0.31
N ILE A 53 -7.27 3.27 0.32
CA ILE A 53 -7.64 4.63 -0.10
C ILE A 53 -6.51 5.63 0.13
N GLY A 54 -5.84 5.56 1.29
CA GLY A 54 -4.72 6.43 1.66
C GLY A 54 -3.52 6.35 0.71
N PHE A 55 -3.25 5.19 0.11
CA PHE A 55 -2.29 5.05 -0.99
C PHE A 55 -2.93 5.32 -2.36
N GLY A 56 -4.17 4.91 -2.60
CA GLY A 56 -4.81 5.02 -3.90
C GLY A 56 -5.17 6.45 -4.31
N LEU A 57 -5.58 7.32 -3.39
CA LEU A 57 -5.94 8.71 -3.68
C LEU A 57 -4.73 9.56 -4.09
N PRO A 58 -3.63 9.61 -3.32
CA PRO A 58 -2.47 10.43 -3.67
C PRO A 58 -1.79 10.03 -4.98
N ALA A 59 -1.99 8.80 -5.46
CA ALA A 59 -1.44 8.34 -6.73
C ALA A 59 -1.88 9.19 -7.94
N ILE A 60 -2.94 10.00 -7.82
CA ILE A 60 -3.30 10.99 -8.85
C ILE A 60 -2.19 12.00 -9.14
N ILE A 61 -1.26 12.23 -8.21
CA ILE A 61 -0.15 13.16 -8.42
C ILE A 61 0.80 12.70 -9.54
N TYR A 62 0.80 11.40 -9.86
CA TYR A 62 1.64 10.87 -10.94
C TYR A 62 1.23 11.38 -12.33
N ASP A 63 -0.05 11.76 -12.49
CA ASP A 63 -0.59 12.32 -13.74
C ASP A 63 -0.14 13.77 -13.99
N VAL A 64 0.45 14.45 -13.00
CA VAL A 64 0.84 15.86 -13.12
C VAL A 64 2.23 15.98 -13.74
N GLU A 65 2.32 16.26 -15.04
CA GLU A 65 3.61 16.28 -15.77
C GLU A 65 4.62 17.30 -15.26
N SER A 66 4.17 18.42 -14.69
CA SER A 66 5.03 19.52 -14.20
C SER A 66 5.85 19.17 -12.95
N ILE A 67 5.50 18.10 -12.23
CA ILE A 67 6.15 17.75 -10.96
C ILE A 67 7.18 16.63 -11.19
N PRO A 68 8.42 16.75 -10.67
CA PRO A 68 9.42 15.70 -10.78
C PRO A 68 8.99 14.43 -10.03
N LEU A 69 9.45 13.28 -10.52
CA LEU A 69 9.09 11.96 -9.97
C LEU A 69 9.40 11.83 -8.47
N SER A 70 10.51 12.41 -8.00
CA SER A 70 10.89 12.38 -6.59
C SER A 70 9.84 13.03 -5.70
N ILE A 71 9.36 14.23 -6.06
CA ILE A 71 8.32 14.94 -5.29
C ILE A 71 7.00 14.18 -5.34
N LYS A 72 6.61 13.64 -6.51
CA LYS A 72 5.43 12.77 -6.64
C LYS A 72 5.49 11.58 -5.67
N THR A 73 6.64 10.93 -5.59
CA THR A 73 6.86 9.81 -4.68
C THR A 73 6.82 10.23 -3.22
N ILE A 74 7.45 11.35 -2.85
CA ILE A 74 7.41 11.86 -1.47
C ILE A 74 5.97 12.14 -1.03
N VAL A 75 5.16 12.81 -1.87
CA VAL A 75 3.76 13.11 -1.52
C VAL A 75 2.93 11.82 -1.42
N HIS A 76 3.05 10.92 -2.39
CA HIS A 76 2.31 9.65 -2.37
C HIS A 76 2.68 8.78 -1.14
N MET A 77 3.98 8.60 -0.90
CA MET A 77 4.48 7.83 0.23
C MET A 77 4.14 8.49 1.56
N GLY A 78 4.33 9.80 1.66
CA GLY A 78 4.05 10.56 2.88
C GLY A 78 2.60 10.41 3.32
N ILE A 79 1.64 10.58 2.40
CA ILE A 79 0.22 10.43 2.73
C ILE A 79 -0.10 8.97 3.05
N GLY A 80 0.31 8.01 2.22
CA GLY A 80 -0.02 6.60 2.43
C GLY A 80 0.55 6.03 3.73
N ILE A 81 1.81 6.34 4.04
CA ILE A 81 2.47 5.89 5.28
C ILE A 81 1.82 6.55 6.50
N SER A 82 1.52 7.86 6.44
CA SER A 82 0.84 8.55 7.53
C SER A 82 -0.54 7.95 7.80
N THR A 83 -1.33 7.68 6.76
CA THR A 83 -2.63 7.01 6.88
C THR A 83 -2.46 5.64 7.54
N TYR A 84 -1.49 4.84 7.11
CA TYR A 84 -1.25 3.54 7.70
C TYR A 84 -0.87 3.63 9.17
N ILE A 85 0.02 4.54 9.57
CA ILE A 85 0.43 4.68 10.98
C ILE A 85 -0.81 5.00 11.84
N ILE A 86 -1.61 5.98 11.42
CA ILE A 86 -2.84 6.38 12.14
C ILE A 86 -3.81 5.18 12.25
N VAL A 87 -4.06 4.48 11.15
CA VAL A 87 -4.94 3.30 11.13
C VAL A 87 -4.38 2.17 12.01
N SER A 88 -3.07 1.92 11.96
CA SER A 88 -2.41 0.86 12.73
C SER A 88 -2.57 1.06 14.24
N ILE A 89 -2.55 2.32 14.69
CA ILE A 89 -2.82 2.70 16.08
C ILE A 89 -4.28 2.43 16.44
N ILE A 90 -5.22 2.91 15.62
CA ILE A 90 -6.67 2.79 15.88
C ILE A 90 -7.13 1.33 15.90
N VAL A 91 -6.62 0.53 14.97
CA VAL A 91 -6.97 -0.90 14.83
C VAL A 91 -6.22 -1.76 15.86
N GLY A 92 -5.12 -1.27 16.42
CA GLY A 92 -4.32 -1.96 17.42
C GLY A 92 -3.25 -2.88 16.83
N TRP A 93 -2.84 -2.68 15.57
CA TRP A 93 -1.70 -3.38 14.97
C TRP A 93 -0.36 -2.85 15.49
N LEU A 94 -0.31 -1.57 15.84
CA LEU A 94 0.85 -0.97 16.48
C LEU A 94 0.62 -0.94 18.00
N PRO A 95 1.18 -1.89 18.76
CA PRO A 95 1.15 -1.79 20.22
C PRO A 95 2.01 -0.60 20.63
N ILE A 96 1.40 0.43 21.24
CA ILE A 96 2.13 1.64 21.68
C ILE A 96 2.84 1.40 23.03
N ASN A 97 2.52 0.28 23.68
CA ASN A 97 3.00 -0.09 25.01
C ASN A 97 4.25 -1.00 24.98
N ILE A 98 4.82 -1.27 23.80
CA ILE A 98 6.10 -2.02 23.67
C ILE A 98 7.29 -1.07 23.70
N ASN A 99 8.50 -1.63 23.79
CA ASN A 99 9.72 -0.84 23.76
C ASN A 99 9.85 -0.03 22.46
N ILE A 100 10.58 1.09 22.53
CA ILE A 100 10.77 2.01 21.40
C ILE A 100 11.40 1.31 20.18
N TYR A 101 12.27 0.33 20.41
CA TYR A 101 12.94 -0.42 19.34
C TYR A 101 11.96 -1.24 18.50
N GLY A 102 10.95 -1.85 19.12
CA GLY A 102 9.92 -2.61 18.41
C GLY A 102 9.00 -1.71 17.60
N ILE A 103 8.65 -0.52 18.12
CA ILE A 103 7.90 0.49 17.35
C ILE A 103 8.71 0.91 16.11
N ILE A 104 9.99 1.22 16.28
CA ILE A 104 10.89 1.59 15.17
C ILE A 104 10.99 0.44 14.14
N ALA A 105 11.13 -0.80 14.60
CA ALA A 105 11.21 -1.96 13.71
C ALA A 105 9.93 -2.14 12.85
N ILE A 106 8.75 -1.99 13.45
CA ILE A 106 7.46 -2.08 12.74
C ILE A 106 7.36 -0.96 11.69
N VAL A 107 7.70 0.28 12.07
CA VAL A 107 7.67 1.42 11.15
C VAL A 107 8.65 1.21 10.00
N ILE A 108 9.90 0.81 10.26
CA ILE A 108 10.89 0.52 9.21
C ILE A 108 10.38 -0.58 8.27
N GLY A 109 9.84 -1.67 8.82
CA GLY A 109 9.27 -2.77 8.03
C GLY A 109 8.17 -2.28 7.09
N GLN A 110 7.29 -1.42 7.56
CA GLN A 110 6.23 -0.82 6.76
C GLN A 110 6.80 0.07 5.64
N PHE A 111 7.77 0.92 5.95
CA PHE A 111 8.46 1.73 4.94
C PHE A 111 9.06 0.85 3.84
N LEU A 112 9.79 -0.21 4.22
CA LEU A 112 10.41 -1.13 3.27
C LEU A 112 9.38 -1.80 2.36
N ILE A 113 8.28 -2.30 2.92
CA ILE A 113 7.21 -2.95 2.14
C ILE A 113 6.55 -1.95 1.18
N SER A 114 6.21 -0.75 1.64
CA SER A 114 5.59 0.29 0.80
C SER A 114 6.50 0.69 -0.37
N PHE A 115 7.79 0.92 -0.10
CA PHE A 115 8.76 1.25 -1.13
C PHE A 115 9.02 0.07 -2.09
N PHE A 116 9.03 -1.16 -1.58
CA PHE A 116 9.19 -2.36 -2.41
C PHE A 116 8.03 -2.52 -3.40
N ILE A 117 6.78 -2.41 -2.93
CA ILE A 117 5.59 -2.47 -3.80
C ILE A 117 5.65 -1.37 -4.86
N TRP A 118 5.93 -0.13 -4.47
CA TRP A 118 6.05 0.97 -5.41
C TRP A 118 7.15 0.74 -6.45
N TYR A 119 8.30 0.20 -6.04
CA TYR A 119 9.40 -0.12 -6.95
C TYR A 119 8.98 -1.16 -8.01
N LEU A 120 8.24 -2.19 -7.60
CA LEU A 120 7.69 -3.18 -8.53
C LEU A 120 6.74 -2.54 -9.55
N PHE A 121 5.82 -1.67 -9.09
CA PHE A 121 4.92 -0.93 -9.98
C PHE A 121 5.67 -0.02 -10.93
N MET A 122 6.66 0.73 -10.43
CA MET A 122 7.49 1.61 -11.26
C MET A 122 8.18 0.80 -12.36
N ARG A 123 8.79 -0.34 -12.02
CA ARG A 123 9.47 -1.19 -13.00
C ARG A 123 8.50 -1.75 -14.03
N TYR A 124 7.37 -2.28 -13.59
CA TYR A 124 6.31 -2.80 -14.46
C TYR A 124 5.85 -1.74 -15.48
N HIS A 125 5.50 -0.54 -15.02
CA HIS A 125 5.03 0.53 -15.90
C HIS A 125 6.11 1.04 -16.84
N ARG A 126 7.37 1.18 -16.38
CA ARG A 126 8.49 1.54 -17.27
C ARG A 126 8.69 0.52 -18.39
N THR A 127 8.63 -0.77 -18.07
CA THR A 127 8.73 -1.84 -19.07
C THR A 127 7.55 -1.81 -20.05
N LEU A 128 6.33 -1.58 -19.56
CA LEU A 128 5.14 -1.50 -20.40
C LEU A 128 5.24 -0.34 -21.41
N VAL A 129 5.64 0.85 -20.95
CA VAL A 129 5.84 2.02 -21.82
C VAL A 129 6.91 1.74 -22.88
N LYS A 130 8.02 1.10 -22.50
CA LYS A 130 9.07 0.72 -23.47
C LYS A 130 8.53 -0.18 -24.58
N LYS A 131 7.79 -1.24 -24.22
CA LYS A 131 7.17 -2.17 -25.18
C LYS A 131 6.16 -1.48 -26.09
N MET A 132 5.35 -0.57 -25.55
CA MET A 132 4.39 0.21 -26.34
C MET A 132 5.11 1.10 -27.37
N ASN A 133 6.18 1.78 -26.96
CA ASN A 133 6.97 2.63 -27.84
C ASN A 133 7.67 1.84 -28.95
N GLU A 134 8.18 0.64 -28.64
CA GLU A 134 8.76 -0.28 -29.64
C GLU A 134 7.70 -0.69 -30.67
N ARG A 135 6.50 -1.08 -30.21
CA ARG A 135 5.40 -1.47 -31.10
C ARG A 135 4.92 -0.34 -32.01
N ILE A 136 4.84 0.89 -31.49
CA ILE A 136 4.47 2.06 -32.30
C ILE A 136 5.53 2.32 -33.38
N LYS A 137 6.82 2.15 -33.08
CA LYS A 137 7.89 2.28 -34.08
C LYS A 137 7.82 1.22 -35.16
N GLU A 138 7.46 -0.01 -34.82
CA GLU A 138 7.26 -1.10 -35.80
C GLU A 138 6.08 -0.82 -36.74
N LEU A 139 4.97 -0.28 -36.21
CA LEU A 139 3.77 0.02 -37.01
C LEU A 139 3.91 1.24 -37.92
N ASN A 140 4.79 2.19 -37.55
CA ASN A 140 5.07 3.39 -38.32
C ASN A 140 6.24 3.22 -39.31
N LYS A 141 6.75 2.00 -39.46
CA LYS A 141 7.81 1.64 -40.41
C LYS A 141 7.21 0.92 -41.61
#